data_AF-A0AAW2P5V8-F1
#
_entry.id   AF-A0AAW2P5V8-F1
#
_cell.length_a   1.000
_cell.length_b   1.000
_cell.length_c   1.000
_cell.angle_alpha   90.00
_cell.angle_beta   90.00
_cell.angle_gamma   90.00
#
_symmetry.space_group_name_H-M   'P 1'
#
loop_
_entity.id
_entity.type
_entity.pdbx_description
1 polymer ?
#
loop_
_entity_poly.entity_id
_entity_poly.type
_entity_poly.pdbx_seq_one_letter_code
_entity_poly.pdbx_strand_id
1 'polypeptide(L)'
;MNSGMGTGTEKSMEDKLCVEIDQAFKGNRATAEDWRRALDKVVPAIVVLRVTACRAFDTESAGVSYATGFVVDKRRGIILTNRHVVKPG
;
A
#
# COMPACT_ATOMS: atom_id res chain seq x y z
N MET A 1 27.09 20.69 -52.42
CA MET A 1 26.34 21.14 -51.23
C MET A 1 25.52 19.95 -50.75
N ASN A 2 26.00 19.23 -49.73
CA ASN A 2 25.47 19.24 -48.34
C ASN A 2 23.97 18.87 -48.29
N SER A 3 23.47 17.86 -47.59
CA SER A 3 24.02 16.90 -46.61
C SER A 3 22.86 15.97 -46.26
N GLY A 4 23.04 14.66 -46.40
CA GLY A 4 22.13 13.69 -45.79
C GLY A 4 22.41 13.64 -44.29
N MET A 5 21.42 14.00 -43.48
CA MET A 5 21.49 13.88 -42.03
C MET A 5 20.58 12.72 -41.61
N GLY A 6 21.21 11.59 -41.29
CA GLY A 6 20.55 10.38 -40.84
C GLY A 6 19.96 10.55 -39.45
N THR A 7 18.65 10.38 -39.34
CA THR A 7 17.94 10.17 -38.07
C THR A 7 17.61 8.68 -37.97
N GLY A 8 18.65 7.85 -37.80
CA GLY A 8 18.56 6.39 -37.98
C GLY A 8 18.85 5.53 -36.76
N THR A 9 19.15 6.09 -35.59
CA THR A 9 19.72 5.28 -34.49
C THR A 9 19.10 5.46 -33.10
N GLU A 10 18.22 6.43 -32.85
CA GLU A 10 17.65 6.63 -31.51
C GLU A 10 16.38 5.78 -31.25
N LYS A 11 15.51 5.62 -32.25
CA LYS A 11 14.25 4.87 -32.12
C LYS A 11 14.43 3.37 -31.81
N SER A 12 15.59 2.79 -32.14
CA SER A 12 15.86 1.36 -31.95
C SER A 12 16.26 0.98 -30.52
N MET A 13 16.70 1.94 -29.70
CA MET A 13 17.16 1.68 -28.34
C MET A 13 16.07 1.92 -27.29
N GLU A 14 15.15 2.86 -27.54
CA GLU A 14 14.00 3.13 -26.66
C GLU A 14 12.98 1.99 -26.67
N ASP A 15 12.70 1.39 -27.83
CA ASP A 15 11.76 0.26 -27.97
C ASP A 15 12.22 -1.01 -27.23
N LYS A 16 13.52 -1.15 -26.94
CA LYS A 16 14.07 -2.33 -26.23
C LYS A 16 14.01 -2.17 -24.71
N LEU A 17 14.00 -0.94 -24.19
CA LEU A 17 13.92 -0.69 -22.76
C LEU A 17 12.48 -0.89 -22.21
N CYS A 18 11.48 -0.75 -23.09
CA CYS A 18 10.07 -0.87 -22.74
C CYS A 18 9.55 -2.33 -22.64
N VAL A 19 10.33 -3.33 -23.04
CA VAL A 19 9.84 -4.73 -23.17
C VAL A 19 9.94 -5.53 -21.87
N GLU A 20 10.83 -5.18 -20.94
CA GLU A 20 11.13 -6.03 -19.78
C GLU A 20 10.28 -5.76 -18.53
N ILE A 21 9.51 -4.66 -18.49
CA ILE A 21 8.61 -4.36 -17.35
C ILE A 21 7.18 -4.87 -17.61
N ASP A 22 6.73 -4.88 -18.86
CA ASP A 22 5.35 -5.26 -19.22
C ASP A 22 5.11 -6.78 -19.26
N GLN A 23 6.17 -7.58 -19.39
CA GLN A 23 6.05 -9.04 -19.52
C GLN A 23 5.50 -9.71 -18.24
N ALA A 24 5.67 -9.08 -17.07
CA ALA A 24 5.17 -9.60 -15.79
C ALA A 24 3.68 -9.29 -15.52
N PHE A 25 3.08 -8.33 -16.23
CA PHE A 25 1.71 -7.85 -15.95
C PHE A 25 0.68 -8.15 -17.05
N LYS A 26 1.07 -8.77 -18.16
CA LYS A 26 0.18 -9.12 -19.29
C LYS A 26 -0.97 -10.10 -18.96
N GLY A 27 -1.07 -10.59 -17.73
CA GLY A 27 -2.04 -11.62 -17.32
C GLY A 27 -3.04 -11.24 -16.22
N ASN A 28 -3.09 -9.99 -15.72
CA ASN A 28 -3.99 -9.68 -14.59
C ASN A 28 -4.74 -8.35 -14.75
N ARG A 29 -5.73 -8.31 -15.66
CA ARG A 29 -6.76 -7.28 -15.61
C ARG A 29 -7.73 -7.65 -14.48
N ALA A 30 -7.41 -7.27 -13.25
CA ALA A 30 -8.31 -7.46 -12.12
C ALA A 30 -9.68 -6.85 -12.47
N THR A 31 -10.71 -7.69 -12.52
CA THR A 31 -12.09 -7.30 -12.80
C THR A 31 -12.72 -6.69 -11.56
N ALA A 32 -13.84 -5.97 -11.72
CA ALA A 32 -14.61 -5.47 -10.58
C ALA A 32 -15.07 -6.62 -9.65
N GLU A 33 -15.31 -7.79 -10.20
CA GLU A 33 -15.67 -8.99 -9.45
C GLU A 33 -14.51 -9.53 -8.63
N ASP A 34 -13.28 -9.48 -9.16
CA ASP A 34 -12.08 -9.86 -8.42
C ASP A 34 -11.86 -8.95 -7.21
N TRP A 35 -12.07 -7.64 -7.40
CA TRP A 35 -12.01 -6.65 -6.32
C TRP A 35 -13.10 -6.88 -5.27
N ARG A 36 -14.33 -7.17 -5.68
CA ARG A 36 -15.43 -7.48 -4.75
C ARG A 36 -15.11 -8.73 -3.92
N ARG A 37 -14.62 -9.80 -4.55
CA ARG A 37 -14.20 -11.02 -3.82
C ARG A 37 -13.02 -10.77 -2.88
N ALA A 38 -12.10 -9.88 -3.23
CA ALA A 38 -11.01 -9.50 -2.35
C ALA A 38 -11.55 -8.76 -1.11
N LEU A 39 -12.43 -7.77 -1.30
CA LEU A 39 -13.06 -7.01 -0.23
C LEU A 39 -13.88 -7.91 0.71
N ASP A 40 -14.73 -8.79 0.16
CA ASP A 40 -15.54 -9.73 0.96
C ASP A 40 -14.67 -10.61 1.86
N LYS A 41 -13.45 -10.93 1.42
CA LYS A 41 -12.50 -11.72 2.22
C LYS A 41 -11.76 -10.91 3.27
N VAL A 42 -11.34 -9.68 2.97
CA VAL A 42 -10.46 -8.90 3.86
C VAL A 42 -11.21 -8.03 4.85
N VAL A 43 -12.39 -7.52 4.50
CA VAL A 43 -13.17 -6.60 5.36
C VAL A 43 -13.46 -7.20 6.75
N PRO A 44 -13.82 -8.49 6.90
CA PRO A 44 -14.03 -9.09 8.22
C PRO A 44 -12.80 -9.08 9.14
N ALA A 45 -11.60 -8.93 8.59
CA ALA A 45 -10.36 -8.85 9.37
C ALA A 45 -9.98 -7.41 9.77
N ILE A 46 -10.71 -6.40 9.29
CA ILE A 46 -10.41 -4.98 9.58
C ILE A 46 -11.13 -4.57 10.86
N VAL A 47 -10.40 -3.92 11.76
CA VAL A 47 -10.92 -3.39 13.03
C VAL A 47 -10.57 -1.91 13.20
N VAL A 48 -11.41 -1.19 13.93
CA VAL A 48 -11.11 0.16 14.40
C VAL A 48 -10.46 0.06 15.77
N LEU A 49 -9.29 0.69 15.91
CA LEU A 49 -8.54 0.79 17.15
C LEU A 49 -8.81 2.16 17.77
N ARG A 50 -9.25 2.15 19.03
CA ARG A 50 -9.30 3.35 19.87
C ARG A 50 -8.22 3.23 20.93
N VAL A 51 -7.19 4.06 20.84
CA VAL A 51 -6.06 4.04 21.77
C VAL A 51 -6.24 5.20 22.74
N THR A 52 -6.37 4.85 24.02
CA THR A 52 -6.40 5.83 25.12
C THR A 52 -5.05 5.78 25.83
N ALA A 53 -4.31 6.88 25.82
CA ALA A 53 -3.08 7.00 26.59
C ALA A 53 -3.40 7.65 27.94
N CYS A 54 -3.33 6.87 29.03
CA CYS A 54 -3.43 7.40 30.39
C CYS A 54 -2.19 8.24 30.70
N ARG A 55 -2.38 9.51 31.06
CA ARG A 55 -1.30 10.46 31.39
C ARG A 55 -1.16 10.65 32.90
N ALA A 56 0.05 10.98 33.34
CA ALA A 56 0.36 11.30 34.73
C ALA A 56 -0.07 12.74 35.06
N PHE A 57 -0.34 12.99 36.35
CA PHE A 57 -1.12 14.11 36.90
C PHE A 57 -0.66 15.54 36.56
N ASP A 58 0.57 15.76 36.06
CA ASP A 58 1.21 17.08 36.21
C ASP A 58 1.45 17.90 34.92
N THR A 59 1.49 17.34 33.70
CA THR A 59 2.01 18.17 32.57
C THR A 59 1.36 18.02 31.18
N GLU A 60 0.37 17.15 30.94
CA GLU A 60 -0.06 16.91 29.56
C GLU A 60 -1.52 16.38 29.43
N SER A 61 -2.32 16.92 28.49
CA SER A 61 -3.76 16.58 28.32
C SER A 61 -3.99 15.13 27.86
N ALA A 62 -4.85 14.37 28.55
CA ALA A 62 -5.23 13.01 28.12
C ALA A 62 -5.73 12.99 26.67
N GLY A 63 -5.30 12.00 25.90
CA GLY A 63 -5.57 11.90 24.47
C GLY A 63 -6.21 10.56 24.09
N VAL A 64 -7.14 10.64 23.14
CA VAL A 64 -7.70 9.49 22.45
C VAL A 64 -7.35 9.60 20.97
N SER A 65 -6.78 8.54 20.40
CA SER A 65 -6.54 8.44 18.96
C SER A 65 -7.32 7.27 18.37
N TYR A 66 -7.59 7.39 17.07
CA TYR A 66 -8.28 6.38 16.29
C TYR A 66 -7.40 5.92 15.14
N ALA A 67 -7.44 4.64 14.83
CA ALA A 67 -6.72 4.05 13.72
C ALA A 67 -7.41 2.77 13.24
N THR A 68 -6.87 2.18 12.18
CA THR A 68 -7.28 0.86 11.71
C THR A 68 -6.23 -0.19 12.07
N GLY A 69 -6.67 -1.43 12.18
CA GLY A 69 -5.81 -2.59 12.32
C GLY A 69 -6.38 -3.79 11.58
N PHE A 70 -5.53 -4.79 11.38
CA PHE A 70 -5.90 -6.07 10.77
C PHE A 70 -5.71 -7.20 11.78
N VAL A 71 -6.73 -8.04 11.96
CA VAL A 71 -6.60 -9.27 12.74
C VAL A 71 -5.74 -10.26 11.96
N VAL A 72 -4.55 -10.56 12.47
CA VAL A 72 -3.59 -11.48 11.82
C VAL A 72 -3.53 -12.85 12.50
N ASP A 73 -3.91 -12.93 13.78
CA ASP A 73 -4.10 -14.20 14.48
C ASP A 73 -5.30 -14.10 15.43
N LYS A 74 -6.43 -14.70 15.04
CA LYS A 74 -7.66 -14.72 15.85
C LYS A 74 -7.57 -15.62 17.08
N ARG A 75 -6.71 -16.65 17.07
CA ARG A 75 -6.57 -17.58 18.20
C ARG A 75 -5.76 -16.95 19.32
N ARG A 76 -4.74 -16.17 18.96
CA ARG A 76 -3.86 -15.44 19.90
C ARG A 76 -4.30 -14.00 20.14
N GLY A 77 -5.26 -13.48 19.37
CA GLY A 77 -5.74 -12.09 19.50
C GLY A 77 -4.74 -11.06 18.99
N ILE A 78 -3.91 -11.39 17.99
CA ILE A 78 -2.88 -10.48 17.47
C ILE A 78 -3.47 -9.59 16.37
N ILE A 79 -3.25 -8.28 16.52
CA ILE A 79 -3.65 -7.24 15.56
C ILE A 79 -2.39 -6.55 15.02
N LEU A 80 -2.32 -6.40 13.70
CA LEU A 80 -1.31 -5.61 13.00
C LEU A 80 -1.82 -4.19 12.76
N THR A 81 -1.03 -3.19 13.14
CA THR A 81 -1.26 -1.77 12.84
C THR A 81 0.09 -1.06 12.67
N ASN A 82 0.07 0.18 12.21
CA ASN A 82 1.28 0.97 12.07
C ASN A 82 1.87 1.33 13.45
N ARG A 83 3.21 1.42 13.54
CA ARG A 83 3.90 1.77 14.79
C ARG A 83 3.44 3.11 15.38
N HIS A 84 3.23 4.11 14.52
CA HIS A 84 2.82 5.46 14.95
C HIS A 84 1.43 5.50 15.61
N VAL A 85 0.62 4.45 15.44
CA VAL A 85 -0.73 4.37 16.02
C VAL A 85 -0.69 4.13 17.52
N VAL A 86 0.30 3.38 18.00
CA VAL A 86 0.36 2.93 19.39
C VAL A 86 1.23 3.83 20.28
N LYS A 87 2.21 4.53 19.71
CA LYS A 87 3.04 5.52 20.41
C LYS A 87 3.51 6.59 19.41
N PRO A 88 3.25 7.88 19.66
CA PRO A 88 4.02 8.94 19.03
C PRO A 88 5.36 9.05 19.75
N GLY A 89 6.46 8.58 19.15
CA GLY A 89 7.83 8.74 19.69
C GLY A 89 8.05 8.11 21.05
#